data_AF-A0A1Q7YDY9-F1
#
_entry.id   AF-A0A1Q7YDY9-F1
#
_cell.length_a   1.000
_cell.length_b   1.000
_cell.length_c   1.000
_cell.angle_alpha   90.00
_cell.angle_beta   90.00
_cell.angle_gamma   90.00
#
_symmetry.space_group_name_H-M   'P 1'
#
loop_
_entity.id
_entity.type
_entity.pdbx_description
1 polymer ?
#
loop_
_entity_poly.entity_id
_entity_poly.type
_entity_poly.pdbx_seq_one_letter_code
_entity_poly.pdbx_strand_id
1 'polypeptide(L)'
;MLVEFLTTHYAVPQAKRAAAVYRLYREEALRQGIPPIGERTFYYERARFADQDVITLRRGKRAAYASQPFLGYLDRTTPRHGERPFARAHLDHTELDIVLVSSVTGKPLAKPWATFMTDANTRRMLACYVTYDPPSYRSAMMAFRLCVQRYGRLPQELVVDRGPEFNSVYFESLLSRCFVTKLDRPPAQPHFGSVIERLFGVTTTELLNQLRGNTQASKIPRQMTREVDHDQMDHPALGQSPREAFEQGMIRAGSRAHNFIPYSEAFLIQTRPSTRTGVVKIHPARGITVNGLQYWHECMRSTQVAGQTVPVRYEPYDMGFSYAYIGDQWIECIADAFLQVHGRSEREWNVILEEWREQQRQHNLKRVTLNGPRLAEFLRELEKDEAWLLQRKLDLEEQPQREALLMPESRPGSVITQADVSPIELDLSNIPHYEVYH
;
A
#
# COMPACT_ATOMS: atom_id res chain seq x y z
N MET A 1 12.49 50.74 9.78
CA MET A 1 12.08 50.82 8.37
C MET A 1 12.19 49.50 7.59
N LEU A 2 13.38 48.94 7.30
CA LEU A 2 13.48 47.71 6.49
C LEU A 2 12.73 46.51 7.10
N VAL A 3 13.00 46.20 8.36
CA VAL A 3 12.36 45.08 9.11
C VAL A 3 10.85 45.28 9.21
N GLU A 4 10.41 46.51 9.39
CA GLU A 4 8.99 46.89 9.43
C GLU A 4 8.30 46.62 8.09
N PHE A 5 8.92 47.01 6.97
CA PHE A 5 8.38 46.70 5.63
C PHE A 5 8.37 45.21 5.32
N LEU A 6 9.38 44.46 5.75
CA LEU A 6 9.39 43.00 5.66
C LEU A 6 8.29 42.37 6.53
N THR A 7 8.02 42.93 7.71
CA THR A 7 6.94 42.41 8.58
C THR A 7 5.56 42.70 8.00
N THR A 8 5.30 43.95 7.61
CA THR A 8 3.97 44.44 7.22
C THR A 8 3.56 44.07 5.80
N HIS A 9 4.53 43.91 4.89
CA HIS A 9 4.25 43.66 3.47
C HIS A 9 4.77 42.33 2.94
N TYR A 10 5.76 41.71 3.59
CA TYR A 10 6.33 40.43 3.18
C TYR A 10 5.83 39.26 4.05
N ALA A 11 5.86 39.37 5.38
CA ALA A 11 5.47 38.35 6.35
C ALA A 11 3.96 38.33 6.68
N VAL A 12 3.11 38.47 5.66
CA VAL A 12 1.65 38.45 5.78
C VAL A 12 1.03 37.43 4.81
N PRO A 13 -0.18 36.89 5.07
CA PRO A 13 -0.80 35.84 4.24
C PRO A 13 -0.98 36.21 2.76
N GLN A 14 -1.26 37.49 2.47
CA GLN A 14 -1.36 38.01 1.10
C GLN A 14 -0.01 38.09 0.38
N ALA A 15 1.10 38.06 1.13
CA ALA A 15 2.44 37.68 0.69
C ALA A 15 2.94 38.36 -0.61
N LYS A 16 3.03 39.70 -0.66
CA LYS A 16 3.54 40.43 -1.84
C LYS A 16 4.91 39.89 -2.30
N ARG A 17 5.14 39.89 -3.62
CA ARG A 17 6.43 39.49 -4.21
C ARG A 17 7.56 40.37 -3.68
N ALA A 18 8.74 39.79 -3.42
CA ALA A 18 9.88 40.50 -2.82
C ALA A 18 10.27 41.79 -3.57
N ALA A 19 10.26 41.75 -4.90
CA ALA A 19 10.50 42.93 -5.74
C ALA A 19 9.47 44.06 -5.55
N ALA A 20 8.22 43.73 -5.22
CA ALA A 20 7.20 44.73 -4.92
C ALA A 20 7.41 45.36 -3.53
N VAL A 21 7.85 44.57 -2.56
CA VAL A 21 8.19 45.07 -1.21
C VAL A 21 9.42 45.98 -1.25
N TYR A 22 10.43 45.63 -2.05
CA TYR A 22 11.61 46.47 -2.23
C TYR A 22 11.27 47.85 -2.84
N ARG A 23 10.38 47.88 -3.85
CA ARG A 23 9.92 49.14 -4.46
C ARG A 23 9.23 50.05 -3.44
N LEU A 24 8.29 49.49 -2.67
CA LEU A 24 7.58 50.24 -1.63
C LEU A 24 8.54 50.76 -0.54
N TYR A 25 9.49 49.92 -0.10
CA TYR A 25 10.52 50.32 0.85
C TYR A 25 11.40 51.45 0.31
N ARG A 26 11.84 51.34 -0.95
CA ARG A 26 12.70 52.33 -1.59
C ARG A 26 12.02 53.69 -1.75
N GLU A 27 10.76 53.68 -2.19
CA GLU A 27 9.96 54.90 -2.34
C GLU A 27 9.77 55.62 -1.00
N GLU A 28 9.46 54.87 0.06
CA GLU A 28 9.26 55.44 1.39
C GLU A 28 10.57 55.94 2.02
N ALA A 29 11.68 55.20 1.85
CA ALA A 29 12.99 55.65 2.31
C ALA A 29 13.38 56.99 1.67
N LEU A 30 13.19 57.13 0.35
CA LEU A 30 13.46 58.37 -0.37
C LEU A 30 12.54 59.52 0.08
N ARG A 31 11.26 59.24 0.34
CA ARG A 31 10.30 60.24 0.86
C ARG A 31 10.72 60.76 2.24
N GLN A 32 11.26 59.89 3.09
CA GLN A 32 11.76 60.25 4.42
C GLN A 32 13.17 60.84 4.41
N GLY A 33 13.78 61.03 3.23
CA GLY A 33 15.14 61.55 3.09
C GLY A 33 16.23 60.59 3.54
N ILE A 34 15.91 59.30 3.68
CA ILE A 34 16.84 58.25 4.12
C ILE A 34 17.36 57.50 2.89
N PRO A 35 18.68 57.36 2.69
CA PRO A 35 19.22 56.61 1.57
C PRO A 35 18.80 55.13 1.66
N PRO A 36 18.09 54.58 0.65
CA PRO A 36 17.65 53.19 0.67
C PRO A 36 18.83 52.24 0.52
N ILE A 37 18.74 51.07 1.14
CA ILE A 37 19.73 50.01 0.90
C ILE A 37 19.66 49.52 -0.55
N GLY A 38 20.80 49.05 -1.06
CA GLY A 38 20.88 48.47 -2.39
C GLY A 38 20.06 47.18 -2.53
N GLU A 39 19.60 46.91 -3.75
CA GLU A 39 18.70 45.78 -4.04
C GLU A 39 19.30 44.43 -3.62
N ARG A 40 20.59 44.21 -3.91
CA ARG A 40 21.31 43.00 -3.50
C ARG A 40 21.30 42.82 -1.97
N THR A 41 21.51 43.90 -1.23
CA THR A 41 21.47 43.91 0.24
C THR A 41 20.06 43.64 0.75
N PHE A 42 19.03 44.20 0.10
CA PHE A 42 17.63 43.92 0.45
C PHE A 42 17.29 42.43 0.31
N TYR A 43 17.71 41.77 -0.78
CA TYR A 43 17.45 40.35 -0.96
C TYR A 43 18.21 39.48 0.05
N TYR A 44 19.41 39.90 0.46
CA TYR A 44 20.19 39.25 1.51
C TYR A 44 19.51 39.36 2.88
N GLU A 45 19.09 40.57 3.27
CA GLU A 45 18.37 40.81 4.53
C GLU A 45 17.01 40.11 4.56
N ARG A 46 16.28 40.09 3.44
CA ARG A 46 15.04 39.31 3.29
C ARG A 46 15.30 37.81 3.49
N ALA A 47 16.39 37.27 2.94
CA ALA A 47 16.71 35.85 3.08
C ALA A 47 17.04 35.49 4.54
N ARG A 48 17.70 36.39 5.28
CA ARG A 48 17.92 36.25 6.73
C ARG A 48 16.65 36.43 7.56
N PHE A 49 15.77 37.33 7.13
CA PHE A 49 14.47 37.57 7.76
C PHE A 49 13.45 36.45 7.51
N ALA A 50 13.69 35.59 6.51
CA ALA A 50 12.84 34.43 6.21
C ALA A 50 13.07 33.30 7.23
N ASP A 51 12.86 33.61 8.51
CA ASP A 51 12.90 32.66 9.62
C ASP A 51 11.62 31.81 9.65
N GLN A 52 11.64 30.76 10.47
CA GLN A 52 10.56 29.78 10.65
C GLN A 52 9.20 30.43 10.92
N ASP A 53 9.18 31.53 11.68
CA ASP A 53 7.98 32.30 12.00
C ASP A 53 7.39 32.99 10.77
N VAL A 54 8.23 33.54 9.88
CA VAL A 54 7.80 34.21 8.64
C VAL A 54 7.27 33.20 7.62
N ILE A 55 7.83 31.99 7.57
CA ILE A 55 7.29 30.87 6.76
C ILE A 55 5.92 30.43 7.29
N THR A 56 5.78 30.32 8.62
CA THR A 56 4.53 29.98 9.31
C THR A 56 3.42 31.00 9.02
N LEU A 57 3.74 32.28 9.08
CA LEU A 57 2.81 33.39 8.80
C LEU A 57 2.38 33.47 7.33
N ARG A 58 3.26 33.11 6.37
CA ARG A 58 2.94 33.21 4.93
C ARG A 58 2.25 31.99 4.33
N ARG A 59 2.64 30.78 4.76
CA ARG A 59 2.17 29.53 4.14
C ARG A 59 1.30 28.69 5.09
N GLY A 60 1.00 29.23 6.26
CA GLY A 60 0.24 28.57 7.32
C GLY A 60 1.08 27.57 8.11
N LYS A 61 0.59 27.18 9.30
CA LYS A 61 1.26 26.26 10.22
C LYS A 61 1.76 24.96 9.56
N ARG A 62 1.03 24.45 8.54
CA ARG A 62 1.40 23.23 7.79
C ARG A 62 2.70 23.33 7.01
N ALA A 63 3.03 24.48 6.42
CA ALA A 63 4.17 24.63 5.54
C ALA A 63 5.49 24.92 6.28
N ALA A 64 5.41 25.45 7.50
CA ALA A 64 6.57 25.60 8.38
C ALA A 64 7.09 24.25 8.90
N TYR A 65 6.23 23.23 9.00
CA TYR A 65 6.68 21.89 9.38
C TYR A 65 7.61 21.27 8.33
N ALA A 66 7.39 21.55 7.04
CA ALA A 66 8.28 21.12 5.97
C ALA A 66 9.65 21.85 5.97
N SER A 67 9.76 22.99 6.66
CA SER A 67 11.01 23.77 6.78
C SER A 67 11.74 23.57 8.09
N GLN A 68 11.20 22.78 9.04
CA GLN A 68 11.99 22.35 10.19
C GLN A 68 13.22 21.58 9.69
N PRO A 69 14.42 21.79 10.28
CA PRO A 69 15.56 20.95 9.95
C PRO A 69 15.16 19.49 10.17
N PHE A 70 15.26 18.71 9.11
CA PHE A 70 15.09 17.26 9.14
C PHE A 70 16.14 16.68 10.10
N LEU A 71 15.77 16.51 11.37
CA LEU A 71 16.60 15.85 12.38
C LEU A 71 16.52 14.33 12.12
N GLY A 72 17.39 13.88 11.21
CA GLY A 72 17.44 12.53 10.65
C GLY A 72 18.14 11.47 11.51
N TYR A 73 18.22 11.62 12.83
CA TYR A 73 18.88 10.64 13.69
C TYR A 73 17.92 10.10 14.75
N LEU A 74 17.60 8.81 14.63
CA LEU A 74 17.05 8.02 15.74
C LEU A 74 18.20 7.65 16.66
N ASP A 75 18.08 7.94 17.95
CA ASP A 75 19.08 7.56 18.95
C ASP A 75 18.42 6.79 20.12
N ARG A 76 19.26 6.27 21.02
CA ARG A 76 18.82 5.51 22.19
C ARG A 76 17.97 6.32 23.19
N THR A 77 17.92 7.64 23.06
CA THR A 77 17.08 8.51 23.90
C THR A 77 15.64 8.61 23.38
N THR A 78 15.40 8.12 22.16
CA THR A 78 14.06 8.08 21.56
C THR A 78 13.15 7.14 22.36
N PRO A 79 12.03 7.63 22.94
CA PRO A 79 11.20 6.83 23.84
C PRO A 79 10.66 5.55 23.17
N ARG A 80 10.77 4.41 23.87
CA ARG A 80 10.00 3.21 23.53
C ARG A 80 8.53 3.47 23.86
N HIS A 81 7.63 3.12 22.95
CA HIS A 81 6.19 3.31 23.14
C HIS A 81 5.54 1.97 23.48
N GLY A 82 4.68 1.94 24.50
CA GLY A 82 4.17 0.67 25.02
C GLY A 82 5.22 -0.05 25.88
N GLU A 83 4.76 -0.71 26.93
CA GLU A 83 5.62 -1.26 27.99
C GLU A 83 6.25 -2.62 27.59
N ARG A 84 5.70 -3.29 26.58
CA ARG A 84 6.02 -4.66 26.19
C ARG A 84 5.52 -4.99 24.78
N PRO A 85 5.96 -6.09 24.16
CA PRO A 85 5.41 -6.57 22.89
C PRO A 85 3.89 -6.80 22.97
N PHE A 86 3.17 -6.42 21.92
CA PHE A 86 1.70 -6.41 21.81
C PHE A 86 0.98 -5.52 22.81
N ALA A 87 1.66 -4.67 23.60
CA ALA A 87 0.94 -3.65 24.37
C ALA A 87 0.26 -2.65 23.43
N ARG A 88 1.02 -2.15 22.46
CA ARG A 88 0.57 -1.16 21.50
C ARG A 88 1.18 -1.45 20.14
N ALA A 89 0.38 -1.38 19.09
CA ALA A 89 0.87 -1.39 17.72
C ALA A 89 0.31 -0.20 16.94
N HIS A 90 1.02 0.18 15.90
CA HIS A 90 0.58 1.17 14.93
C HIS A 90 0.18 0.45 13.65
N LEU A 91 -0.97 0.83 13.10
CA LEU A 91 -1.44 0.38 11.80
C LEU A 91 -1.48 1.58 10.86
N ASP A 92 -0.80 1.46 9.73
CA ASP A 92 -0.68 2.54 8.76
C ASP A 92 -0.75 2.00 7.34
N HIS A 93 -1.18 2.86 6.42
CA HIS A 93 -1.26 2.58 5.00
C HIS A 93 -0.27 3.47 4.25
N THR A 94 0.49 2.90 3.31
CA THR A 94 1.50 3.63 2.54
C THR A 94 1.47 3.18 1.09
N GLU A 95 1.36 4.12 0.16
CA GLU A 95 1.59 3.83 -1.26
C GLU A 95 3.10 3.68 -1.47
N LEU A 96 3.51 2.53 -1.98
CA LEU A 96 4.92 2.24 -2.14
C LEU A 96 5.47 2.94 -3.38
N ASP A 97 6.62 3.61 -3.25
CA ASP A 97 7.32 4.25 -4.36
C ASP A 97 8.13 3.23 -5.19
N ILE A 98 7.49 2.11 -5.52
CA ILE A 98 8.02 1.04 -6.38
C ILE A 98 6.95 0.71 -7.42
N VAL A 99 7.36 0.44 -8.66
CA VAL A 99 6.46 -0.10 -9.68
C VAL A 99 6.69 -1.59 -9.75
N LEU A 100 5.66 -2.38 -9.41
CA LEU A 100 5.74 -3.83 -9.51
C LEU A 100 5.62 -4.27 -10.97
N VAL A 101 6.31 -5.34 -11.33
CA VAL A 101 6.28 -5.94 -12.67
C VAL A 101 5.51 -7.25 -12.60
N SER A 102 4.64 -7.47 -13.59
CA SER A 102 3.92 -8.75 -13.74
C SER A 102 4.90 -9.89 -13.99
N SER A 103 4.83 -10.94 -13.18
CA SER A 103 5.63 -12.16 -13.37
C SER A 103 5.26 -12.92 -14.66
N VAL A 104 4.03 -12.75 -15.15
CA VAL A 104 3.51 -13.42 -16.34
C VAL A 104 3.87 -12.66 -17.62
N THR A 105 3.60 -11.35 -17.64
CA THR A 105 3.74 -10.54 -18.86
C THR A 105 5.05 -9.76 -18.94
N GLY A 106 5.81 -9.68 -17.84
CA GLY A 106 7.00 -8.84 -17.73
C GLY A 106 6.72 -7.33 -17.81
N LYS A 107 5.45 -6.91 -17.84
CA LYS A 107 5.07 -5.49 -17.98
C LYS A 107 4.99 -4.79 -16.61
N PRO A 108 5.33 -3.50 -16.54
CA PRO A 108 5.07 -2.71 -15.34
C PRO A 108 3.55 -2.63 -15.10
N LEU A 109 3.16 -2.83 -13.84
CA LEU A 109 1.77 -2.75 -13.39
C LEU A 109 1.50 -1.35 -12.81
N ALA A 110 1.34 -1.26 -11.50
CA ALA A 110 1.10 0.00 -10.79
C ALA A 110 1.94 0.05 -9.51
N LYS A 111 1.90 1.21 -8.85
CA LYS A 111 2.38 1.34 -7.47
C LYS A 111 1.40 0.63 -6.54
N PRO A 112 1.85 -0.30 -5.69
CA PRO A 112 0.99 -0.96 -4.74
C PRO A 112 0.83 -0.12 -3.47
N TRP A 113 -0.25 -0.37 -2.74
CA TRP A 113 -0.43 0.04 -1.35
C TRP A 113 0.05 -1.08 -0.42
N ALA A 114 0.70 -0.68 0.67
CA ALA A 114 1.04 -1.56 1.77
C ALA A 114 0.33 -1.13 3.05
N THR A 115 -0.10 -2.11 3.83
CA THR A 115 -0.62 -1.94 5.18
C THR A 115 0.36 -2.56 6.16
N PHE A 116 0.94 -1.74 7.02
CA PHE A 116 1.92 -2.17 8.01
C PHE A 116 1.32 -2.14 9.40
N MET A 117 1.47 -3.24 10.14
CA MET A 117 1.25 -3.27 11.58
C MET A 117 2.59 -3.40 12.28
N THR A 118 2.98 -2.42 13.08
CA THR A 118 4.30 -2.39 13.74
C THR A 118 4.15 -2.27 15.25
N ASP A 119 4.85 -3.13 15.99
CA ASP A 119 4.90 -3.11 17.44
C ASP A 119 5.60 -1.83 17.93
N ALA A 120 4.98 -1.12 18.86
CA ALA A 120 5.48 0.16 19.33
C ALA A 120 6.67 0.01 20.30
N ASN A 121 6.78 -1.12 21.00
CA ASN A 121 7.80 -1.35 22.02
C ASN A 121 9.11 -1.84 21.39
N THR A 122 8.99 -2.75 20.42
CA THR A 122 10.14 -3.45 19.83
C THR A 122 10.39 -3.08 18.38
N ARG A 123 9.55 -2.23 17.78
CA ARG A 123 9.64 -1.81 16.37
C ARG A 123 9.55 -2.96 15.38
N ARG A 124 9.12 -4.13 15.84
CA ARG A 124 8.98 -5.31 15.00
C ARG A 124 7.74 -5.19 14.13
N MET A 125 7.87 -5.52 12.85
CA MET A 125 6.74 -5.58 11.94
C MET A 125 5.91 -6.84 12.24
N LEU A 126 4.70 -6.64 12.75
CA LEU A 126 3.76 -7.69 13.11
C LEU A 126 3.01 -8.22 11.88
N ALA A 127 2.69 -7.35 10.92
CA ALA A 127 2.06 -7.71 9.66
C ALA A 127 2.44 -6.73 8.54
N CYS A 128 2.52 -7.24 7.31
CA CYS A 128 2.67 -6.48 6.08
C CYS A 128 1.72 -7.08 5.05
N TYR A 129 0.75 -6.28 4.59
CA TYR A 129 -0.18 -6.69 3.55
C TYR A 129 -0.06 -5.75 2.35
N VAL A 130 0.23 -6.28 1.16
CA VAL A 130 0.46 -5.52 -0.07
C VAL A 130 -0.66 -5.79 -1.07
N THR A 131 -1.21 -4.74 -1.68
CA THR A 131 -2.30 -4.82 -2.65
C THR A 131 -2.25 -3.67 -3.66
N TYR A 132 -2.93 -3.81 -4.79
CA TYR A 132 -3.17 -2.70 -5.72
C TYR A 132 -4.45 -1.91 -5.41
N ASP A 133 -5.21 -2.34 -4.41
CA ASP A 133 -6.40 -1.62 -3.96
C ASP A 133 -6.02 -0.48 -3.02
N PRO A 134 -6.70 0.68 -3.10
CA PRO A 134 -6.47 1.76 -2.16
C PRO A 134 -6.80 1.33 -0.71
N PRO A 135 -6.31 2.08 0.30
CA PRO A 135 -6.57 1.81 1.70
C PRO A 135 -8.07 1.64 1.99
N SER A 136 -8.39 0.60 2.74
CA SER A 136 -9.75 0.30 3.14
C SER A 136 -9.76 -0.56 4.39
N TYR A 137 -10.93 -0.71 5.01
CA TYR A 137 -11.06 -1.58 6.19
C TYR A 137 -10.66 -3.02 5.86
N ARG A 138 -10.74 -3.44 4.58
CA ARG A 138 -10.34 -4.77 4.11
C ARG A 138 -8.84 -4.97 4.23
N SER A 139 -8.04 -3.98 3.87
CA SER A 139 -6.59 -4.01 4.02
C SER A 139 -6.19 -4.14 5.50
N ALA A 140 -6.93 -3.47 6.39
CA ALA A 140 -6.77 -3.63 7.83
C ALA A 140 -7.17 -5.05 8.32
N MET A 141 -8.28 -5.62 7.83
CA MET A 141 -8.67 -7.01 8.13
C MET A 141 -7.57 -8.00 7.73
N MET A 142 -6.91 -7.79 6.58
CA MET A 142 -5.80 -8.64 6.13
C MET A 142 -4.57 -8.54 7.02
N ALA A 143 -4.23 -7.33 7.47
CA ALA A 143 -3.16 -7.16 8.46
C ALA A 143 -3.46 -7.91 9.77
N PHE A 144 -4.73 -7.91 10.22
CA PHE A 144 -5.14 -8.69 11.40
C PHE A 144 -5.05 -10.19 11.17
N ARG A 145 -5.47 -10.68 10.00
CA ARG A 145 -5.33 -12.08 9.63
C ARG A 145 -3.87 -12.52 9.69
N LEU A 146 -2.96 -11.78 9.07
CA LEU A 146 -1.53 -12.10 9.08
C LEU A 146 -0.95 -12.08 10.50
N CYS A 147 -1.33 -11.10 11.32
CA CYS A 147 -0.86 -11.00 12.70
C CYS A 147 -1.33 -12.19 13.55
N VAL A 148 -2.62 -12.54 13.49
CA VAL A 148 -3.19 -13.67 14.22
C VAL A 148 -2.66 -15.00 13.70
N GLN A 149 -2.50 -15.16 12.38
CA GLN A 149 -1.92 -16.37 11.80
C GLN A 149 -0.49 -16.61 12.31
N ARG A 150 0.32 -15.56 12.40
CA ARG A 150 1.72 -15.65 12.81
C ARG A 150 1.90 -15.79 14.33
N TYR A 151 1.10 -15.09 15.13
CA TYR A 151 1.34 -14.95 16.57
C TYR A 151 0.18 -15.41 17.46
N GLY A 152 -0.94 -15.78 16.86
CA GLY A 152 -2.17 -16.16 17.57
C GLY A 152 -2.70 -15.05 18.47
N ARG A 153 -2.50 -13.77 18.12
CA ARG A 153 -2.93 -12.63 18.95
C ARG A 153 -2.94 -11.32 18.17
N LEU A 154 -3.63 -10.32 18.72
CA LEU A 154 -3.61 -8.92 18.31
C LEU A 154 -3.04 -8.05 19.45
N PRO A 155 -2.60 -6.81 19.16
CA PRO A 155 -2.16 -5.87 20.20
C PRO A 155 -3.32 -5.46 21.13
N GLN A 156 -3.01 -5.06 22.36
CA GLN A 156 -4.02 -4.55 23.30
C GLN A 156 -4.53 -3.17 22.88
N GLU A 157 -3.63 -2.32 22.40
CA GLU A 157 -3.97 -1.00 21.86
C GLU A 157 -3.53 -0.92 20.39
N LEU A 158 -4.42 -0.45 19.54
CA LEU A 158 -4.14 -0.22 18.13
C LEU A 158 -4.24 1.26 17.81
N VAL A 159 -3.11 1.86 17.49
CA VAL A 159 -3.03 3.26 17.07
C VAL A 159 -3.22 3.33 15.55
N VAL A 160 -4.22 4.09 15.13
CA VAL A 160 -4.54 4.35 13.73
C VAL A 160 -4.52 5.85 13.46
N ASP A 161 -4.45 6.24 12.19
CA ASP A 161 -4.76 7.61 11.81
C ASP A 161 -6.29 7.85 11.81
N ARG A 162 -6.72 9.04 11.36
CA ARG A 162 -8.16 9.37 11.25
C ARG A 162 -8.76 9.04 9.89
N GLY A 163 -8.18 8.08 9.16
CA GLY A 163 -8.70 7.59 7.89
C GLY A 163 -10.14 7.10 8.02
N PRO A 164 -11.01 7.36 7.03
CA PRO A 164 -12.40 6.92 7.05
C PRO A 164 -12.56 5.39 7.17
N GLU A 165 -11.60 4.62 6.67
CA GLU A 165 -11.53 3.16 6.74
C GLU A 165 -11.53 2.62 8.17
N PHE A 166 -10.94 3.36 9.11
CA PHE A 166 -10.86 2.97 10.52
C PHE A 166 -12.15 3.25 11.29
N ASN A 167 -13.13 3.92 10.67
CA ASN A 167 -14.45 4.17 11.27
C ASN A 167 -15.52 3.20 10.72
N SER A 168 -15.10 2.16 9.99
CA SER A 168 -16.00 1.11 9.52
C SER A 168 -16.58 0.32 10.69
N VAL A 169 -17.90 0.06 10.65
CA VAL A 169 -18.58 -0.80 11.63
C VAL A 169 -17.91 -2.18 11.73
N TYR A 170 -17.43 -2.72 10.62
CA TYR A 170 -16.73 -4.01 10.59
C TYR A 170 -15.41 -3.96 11.36
N PHE A 171 -14.65 -2.87 11.21
CA PHE A 171 -13.39 -2.67 11.88
C PHE A 171 -13.60 -2.57 13.39
N GLU A 172 -14.49 -1.66 13.82
CA GLU A 172 -14.79 -1.45 15.24
C GLU A 172 -15.37 -2.70 15.92
N SER A 173 -16.25 -3.43 15.23
CA SER A 173 -16.85 -4.66 15.76
C SER A 173 -15.81 -5.75 16.02
N LEU A 174 -14.85 -5.92 15.10
CA LEU A 174 -13.79 -6.90 15.28
C LEU A 174 -12.83 -6.51 16.40
N LEU A 175 -12.44 -5.24 16.49
CA LEU A 175 -11.60 -4.75 17.58
C LEU A 175 -12.26 -5.00 18.94
N SER A 176 -13.54 -4.64 19.06
CA SER A 176 -14.32 -4.85 20.28
C SER A 176 -14.37 -6.33 20.67
N ARG A 177 -14.61 -7.22 19.70
CA ARG A 177 -14.68 -8.67 19.94
C ARG A 177 -13.33 -9.29 20.30
N CYS A 178 -12.23 -8.74 19.79
CA CYS A 178 -10.87 -9.15 20.13
C CYS A 178 -10.30 -8.41 21.34
N PHE A 179 -11.11 -7.61 22.04
CA PHE A 179 -10.69 -6.78 23.19
C PHE A 179 -9.51 -5.83 22.88
N VAL A 180 -9.47 -5.30 21.66
CA VAL A 180 -8.46 -4.34 21.22
C VAL A 180 -9.00 -2.92 21.38
N THR A 181 -8.25 -2.08 22.09
CA THR A 181 -8.58 -0.65 22.26
C THR A 181 -8.05 0.14 21.07
N LYS A 182 -8.96 0.75 20.30
CA LYS A 182 -8.60 1.68 19.22
C LYS A 182 -8.16 3.03 19.80
N LEU A 183 -7.05 3.58 19.30
CA LEU A 183 -6.55 4.91 19.63
C LEU A 183 -6.36 5.72 18.34
N ASP A 184 -7.09 6.82 18.20
CA ASP A 184 -6.90 7.74 17.07
C ASP A 184 -5.69 8.67 17.31
N ARG A 185 -4.85 8.85 16.29
CA ARG A 185 -3.75 9.82 16.36
C ARG A 185 -4.30 11.24 16.57
N PRO A 186 -3.75 12.06 17.49
CA PRO A 186 -4.23 13.43 17.72
C PRO A 186 -4.07 14.31 16.46
N PRO A 187 -4.98 15.27 16.20
CA PRO A 187 -5.07 15.94 14.91
C PRO A 187 -3.95 16.96 14.65
N ALA A 188 -3.17 17.33 15.67
CA ALA A 188 -2.27 18.47 15.59
C ALA A 188 -1.19 18.54 16.70
N GLN A 189 -0.59 17.41 17.13
CA GLN A 189 0.60 17.48 17.99
C GLN A 189 1.86 16.96 17.25
N PRO A 190 2.58 17.86 16.55
CA PRO A 190 3.73 17.50 15.72
C PRO A 190 4.96 17.06 16.52
N HIS A 191 5.03 17.30 17.84
CA HIS A 191 6.21 16.86 18.63
C HIS A 191 6.19 15.36 18.94
N PHE A 192 5.05 14.78 19.32
CA PHE A 192 4.92 13.33 19.54
C PHE A 192 4.65 12.56 18.24
N GLY A 193 3.86 13.15 17.33
CA GLY A 193 3.56 12.55 16.03
C GLY A 193 4.79 12.40 15.14
N SER A 194 5.70 13.38 15.12
CA SER A 194 6.87 13.32 14.22
C SER A 194 7.92 12.30 14.63
N VAL A 195 8.06 11.96 15.91
CA VAL A 195 8.99 10.92 16.38
C VAL A 195 8.41 9.53 16.06
N ILE A 196 7.12 9.35 16.27
CA ILE A 196 6.35 8.14 15.91
C ILE A 196 6.35 7.94 14.39
N GLU A 197 6.01 8.97 13.60
CA GLU A 197 6.06 8.96 12.14
C GLU A 197 7.48 8.73 11.60
N ARG A 198 8.51 9.22 12.29
CA ARG A 198 9.92 8.92 11.95
C ARG A 198 10.32 7.50 12.31
N LEU A 199 9.94 7.00 13.48
CA LEU A 199 10.26 5.64 13.93
C LEU A 199 9.65 4.58 13.00
N PHE A 200 8.39 4.77 12.61
CA PHE A 200 7.71 3.85 11.68
C PHE A 200 8.06 4.15 10.23
N GLY A 201 8.24 5.43 9.88
CA GLY A 201 8.70 5.86 8.58
C GLY A 201 10.10 5.36 8.26
N VAL A 202 11.02 5.27 9.22
CA VAL A 202 12.37 4.72 9.03
C VAL A 202 12.30 3.22 8.76
N THR A 203 11.59 2.44 9.58
CA THR A 203 11.40 0.99 9.32
C THR A 203 10.79 0.73 7.94
N THR A 204 9.73 1.47 7.58
CA THR A 204 9.09 1.35 6.27
C THR A 204 10.01 1.84 5.15
N THR A 205 10.69 2.96 5.32
CA THR A 205 11.60 3.54 4.31
C THR A 205 12.83 2.68 4.10
N GLU A 206 13.45 2.15 5.16
CA GLU A 206 14.58 1.21 5.08
C GLU A 206 14.17 -0.06 4.36
N LEU A 207 13.03 -0.65 4.71
CA LEU A 207 12.49 -1.83 4.02
C LEU A 207 12.23 -1.53 2.53
N LEU A 208 11.59 -0.40 2.21
CA LEU A 208 11.31 -0.02 0.82
C LEU A 208 12.58 0.33 0.05
N ASN A 209 13.58 0.90 0.72
CA ASN A 209 14.92 1.14 0.19
C ASN A 209 15.73 -0.15 0.04
N GLN A 210 15.29 -1.29 0.54
CA GLN A 210 15.94 -2.58 0.28
C GLN A 210 15.32 -3.30 -0.94
N LEU A 211 14.14 -2.88 -1.40
CA LEU A 211 13.46 -3.52 -2.51
C LEU A 211 14.13 -3.16 -3.85
N ARG A 212 14.56 -4.19 -4.59
CA ARG A 212 15.04 -4.05 -5.98
C ARG A 212 13.97 -3.36 -6.83
N GLY A 213 14.33 -2.22 -7.45
CA GLY A 213 13.41 -1.43 -8.28
C GLY A 213 12.78 -0.21 -7.61
N ASN A 214 13.24 0.18 -6.42
CA ASN A 214 12.86 1.45 -5.80
C ASN A 214 13.18 2.65 -6.72
N THR A 215 12.19 3.50 -6.97
CA THR A 215 12.31 4.66 -7.88
C THR A 215 13.23 5.75 -7.30
N GLN A 216 13.53 5.76 -5.99
CA GLN A 216 14.54 6.67 -5.44
C GLN A 216 15.95 6.36 -5.99
N ALA A 217 16.23 5.10 -6.37
CA ALA A 217 17.47 4.70 -7.04
C ALA A 217 17.60 5.28 -8.46
N SER A 218 16.51 5.82 -9.04
CA SER A 218 16.56 6.53 -10.33
C SER A 218 17.11 7.96 -10.21
N LYS A 219 17.28 8.49 -8.99
CA LYS A 219 17.84 9.84 -8.75
C LYS A 219 19.33 9.84 -8.38
N ILE A 220 19.86 8.76 -7.79
CA ILE A 220 21.29 8.58 -7.51
C ILE A 220 21.63 7.09 -7.66
N PRO A 221 22.41 6.68 -8.67
CA PRO A 221 22.78 5.29 -8.86
C PRO A 221 24.02 4.98 -8.03
N ARG A 222 23.86 4.29 -6.88
CA ARG A 222 24.87 3.35 -6.34
C ARG A 222 24.41 2.69 -5.03
N GLN A 223 24.64 1.37 -5.00
CA GLN A 223 24.68 0.45 -3.85
C GLN A 223 23.33 -0.01 -3.27
N MET A 224 22.87 -1.19 -3.72
CA MET A 224 22.01 -2.07 -2.94
C MET A 224 22.61 -3.47 -2.96
N THR A 225 23.05 -3.95 -1.80
CA THR A 225 23.35 -5.37 -1.55
C THR A 225 22.12 -6.06 -0.97
N ARG A 226 22.06 -7.38 -1.15
CA ARG A 226 20.92 -8.26 -0.88
C ARG A 226 20.79 -8.65 0.61
N GLU A 227 21.50 -7.98 1.53
CA GLU A 227 21.95 -8.54 2.82
C GLU A 227 21.43 -7.81 4.07
N VAL A 228 20.37 -7.00 3.97
CA VAL A 228 19.96 -6.07 5.04
C VAL A 228 18.50 -6.38 5.41
N ASP A 229 18.25 -7.31 6.34
CA ASP A 229 16.91 -7.60 6.89
C ASP A 229 16.65 -6.72 8.12
N HIS A 230 15.69 -5.79 8.02
CA HIS A 230 15.32 -4.90 9.13
C HIS A 230 14.96 -5.65 10.43
N ASP A 231 14.37 -6.85 10.34
CA ASP A 231 14.01 -7.62 11.55
C ASP A 231 15.26 -8.11 12.31
N GLN A 232 16.39 -8.26 11.63
CA GLN A 232 17.63 -8.84 12.16
C GLN A 232 18.75 -7.81 12.41
N MET A 233 18.63 -6.61 11.84
CA MET A 233 19.63 -5.56 12.02
C MET A 233 19.42 -4.75 13.29
N ASP A 234 20.53 -4.29 13.87
CA ASP A 234 20.52 -3.39 15.02
C ASP A 234 19.76 -2.10 14.71
N HIS A 235 18.66 -1.90 15.43
CA HIS A 235 17.86 -0.69 15.28
C HIS A 235 18.48 0.44 16.14
N PRO A 236 18.79 1.63 15.58
CA PRO A 236 19.50 2.71 16.28
C PRO A 236 18.88 3.13 17.63
N ALA A 237 17.55 3.16 17.70
CA ALA A 237 16.84 3.48 18.95
C ALA A 237 16.75 2.31 19.95
N LEU A 238 16.90 1.05 19.51
CA LEU A 238 16.80 -0.11 20.39
C LEU A 238 18.17 -0.52 20.93
N GLY A 239 19.24 -0.30 20.14
CA GLY A 239 20.58 -0.78 20.43
C GLY A 239 20.75 -2.30 20.27
N GLN A 240 19.78 -2.96 19.63
CA GLN A 240 19.69 -4.38 19.29
C GLN A 240 18.67 -4.54 18.15
N SER A 241 18.51 -5.74 17.59
CA SER A 241 17.53 -5.96 16.52
C SER A 241 16.06 -5.94 17.00
N PRO A 242 15.10 -5.55 16.14
CA PRO A 242 13.67 -5.65 16.46
C PRO A 242 13.22 -7.07 16.84
N ARG A 243 13.80 -8.10 16.21
CA ARG A 243 13.54 -9.52 16.54
C ARG A 243 14.00 -9.85 17.95
N GLU A 244 15.25 -9.53 18.31
CA GLU A 244 15.78 -9.82 19.65
C GLU A 244 15.00 -9.07 20.73
N ALA A 245 14.66 -7.79 20.50
CA ALA A 245 13.82 -7.01 21.40
C ALA A 245 12.45 -7.64 21.62
N PHE A 246 11.86 -8.16 20.54
CA PHE A 246 10.58 -8.87 20.60
C PHE A 246 10.67 -10.17 21.38
N GLU A 247 11.66 -11.02 21.11
CA GLU A 247 11.83 -12.31 21.78
C GLU A 247 12.10 -12.13 23.28
N GLN A 248 13.04 -11.25 23.64
CA GLN A 248 13.33 -10.91 25.03
C GLN A 248 12.11 -10.33 25.73
N GLY A 249 11.38 -9.42 25.06
CA GLY A 249 10.17 -8.81 25.59
C GLY A 249 9.04 -9.83 25.82
N MET A 250 8.91 -10.81 24.93
CA MET A 250 7.93 -11.90 25.04
C MET A 250 8.25 -12.83 26.21
N ILE A 251 9.53 -13.16 26.43
CA ILE A 251 9.99 -13.94 27.59
C ILE A 251 9.68 -13.19 28.89
N ARG A 252 10.05 -11.91 28.96
CA ARG A 252 9.90 -11.09 30.16
C ARG A 252 8.44 -10.81 30.53
N ALA A 253 7.58 -10.59 29.54
CA ALA A 253 6.16 -10.28 29.75
C ALA A 253 5.26 -11.52 29.87
N GLY A 254 5.79 -12.72 29.60
CA GLY A 254 5.05 -13.97 29.61
C GLY A 254 4.12 -14.20 28.40
N SER A 255 3.65 -15.44 28.28
CA SER A 255 2.92 -15.95 27.10
C SER A 255 1.51 -15.37 26.95
N ARG A 256 0.84 -14.99 28.05
CA ARG A 256 -0.53 -14.43 28.08
C ARG A 256 -1.54 -15.27 27.28
N ALA A 257 -1.72 -16.53 27.66
CA ALA A 257 -2.60 -17.46 26.96
C ALA A 257 -4.05 -16.95 26.80
N HIS A 258 -4.56 -16.12 27.71
CA HIS A 258 -5.90 -15.52 27.62
C HIS A 258 -6.07 -14.54 26.45
N ASN A 259 -4.98 -14.01 25.87
CA ASN A 259 -5.02 -13.16 24.67
C ASN A 259 -4.88 -13.98 23.38
N PHE A 260 -4.89 -15.30 23.48
CA PHE A 260 -4.79 -16.15 22.30
C PHE A 260 -6.07 -16.07 21.46
N ILE A 261 -5.90 -15.75 20.19
CA ILE A 261 -6.95 -15.72 19.18
C ILE A 261 -6.66 -16.89 18.23
N PRO A 262 -7.49 -17.94 18.22
CA PRO A 262 -7.32 -19.03 17.26
C PRO A 262 -7.61 -18.52 15.85
N TYR A 263 -6.73 -18.86 14.90
CA TYR A 263 -6.95 -18.62 13.47
C TYR A 263 -7.98 -19.62 12.92
N SER A 264 -9.22 -19.48 13.39
CA SER A 264 -10.35 -20.36 13.11
C SER A 264 -11.29 -19.76 12.08
N GLU A 265 -12.18 -20.58 11.53
CA GLU A 265 -13.26 -20.11 10.64
C GLU A 265 -14.10 -19.00 11.28
N ALA A 266 -14.35 -19.06 12.59
CA ALA A 266 -15.08 -18.00 13.29
C ALA A 266 -14.36 -16.65 13.21
N PHE A 267 -13.02 -16.63 13.30
CA PHE A 267 -12.21 -15.43 13.13
C PHE A 267 -12.15 -14.99 11.65
N LEU A 268 -11.99 -15.94 10.73
CA LEU A 268 -11.95 -15.68 9.30
C LEU A 268 -13.25 -15.05 8.81
N ILE A 269 -14.42 -15.57 9.20
CA ILE A 269 -15.73 -15.01 8.87
C ILE A 269 -15.85 -13.54 9.27
N GLN A 270 -15.34 -13.16 10.45
CA GLN A 270 -15.43 -11.77 10.92
C GLN A 270 -14.55 -10.81 10.11
N THR A 271 -13.44 -11.32 9.57
CA THR A 271 -12.50 -10.57 8.73
C THR A 271 -12.85 -10.62 7.24
N ARG A 272 -13.75 -11.53 6.82
CA ARG A 272 -14.29 -11.58 5.45
C ARG A 272 -15.14 -10.32 5.20
N PRO A 273 -14.96 -9.63 4.05
CA PRO A 273 -15.83 -8.55 3.66
C PRO A 273 -17.26 -9.03 3.42
N SER A 274 -18.17 -8.08 3.37
CA SER A 274 -19.55 -8.26 2.93
C SER A 274 -19.83 -7.42 1.69
N THR A 275 -20.94 -7.72 1.02
CA THR A 275 -21.50 -6.86 -0.03
C THR A 275 -21.91 -5.51 0.54
N ARG A 276 -22.11 -4.52 -0.35
CA ARG A 276 -22.55 -3.16 0.01
C ARG A 276 -23.82 -3.13 0.89
N THR A 277 -24.73 -4.07 0.69
CA THR A 277 -25.99 -4.17 1.45
C THR A 277 -25.87 -4.96 2.74
N GLY A 278 -24.80 -5.74 2.94
CA GLY A 278 -24.67 -6.63 4.09
C GLY A 278 -25.40 -7.97 3.96
N VAL A 279 -26.45 -8.01 3.13
CA VAL A 279 -27.42 -9.11 3.06
C VAL A 279 -27.78 -9.46 1.62
N VAL A 280 -28.25 -10.71 1.43
CA VAL A 280 -28.73 -11.25 0.16
C VAL A 280 -29.99 -12.09 0.37
N LYS A 281 -30.86 -12.12 -0.64
CA LYS A 281 -32.06 -12.97 -0.63
C LYS A 281 -31.73 -14.37 -1.17
N ILE A 282 -32.18 -15.40 -0.48
CA ILE A 282 -32.01 -16.80 -0.89
C ILE A 282 -33.08 -17.14 -1.91
N HIS A 283 -32.66 -17.55 -3.10
CA HIS A 283 -33.51 -18.03 -4.16
C HIS A 283 -33.61 -19.56 -4.10
N PRO A 284 -34.83 -20.15 -4.10
CA PRO A 284 -35.02 -21.60 -3.90
C PRO A 284 -34.30 -22.49 -4.92
N ALA A 285 -34.12 -22.01 -6.15
CA ALA A 285 -33.46 -22.77 -7.23
C ALA A 285 -32.05 -22.27 -7.61
N ARG A 286 -31.63 -21.09 -7.13
CA ARG A 286 -30.38 -20.43 -7.57
C ARG A 286 -29.45 -20.08 -6.41
N GLY A 287 -29.88 -20.36 -5.18
CA GLY A 287 -29.14 -20.04 -3.97
C GLY A 287 -29.03 -18.54 -3.78
N ILE A 288 -27.82 -18.06 -3.53
CA ILE A 288 -27.54 -16.63 -3.30
C ILE A 288 -26.73 -16.05 -4.45
N THR A 289 -26.84 -14.74 -4.66
CA THR A 289 -26.02 -14.02 -5.64
C THR A 289 -25.13 -13.00 -4.94
N VAL A 290 -23.82 -13.16 -5.08
CA VAL A 290 -22.79 -12.32 -4.46
C VAL A 290 -21.80 -11.90 -5.54
N ASN A 291 -21.53 -10.60 -5.66
CA ASN A 291 -20.60 -10.05 -6.66
C ASN A 291 -20.85 -10.53 -8.10
N GLY A 292 -22.12 -10.77 -8.46
CA GLY A 292 -22.52 -11.23 -9.80
C GLY A 292 -22.36 -12.74 -10.03
N LEU A 293 -21.89 -13.51 -9.05
CA LEU A 293 -21.83 -14.98 -9.08
C LEU A 293 -22.97 -15.60 -8.27
N GLN A 294 -23.44 -16.76 -8.73
CA GLN A 294 -24.40 -17.59 -8.00
C GLN A 294 -23.65 -18.60 -7.14
N TYR A 295 -24.12 -18.77 -5.90
CA TYR A 295 -23.55 -19.74 -4.95
C TYR A 295 -24.67 -20.58 -4.36
N TRP A 296 -24.36 -21.85 -4.13
CA TRP A 296 -25.30 -22.84 -3.65
C TRP A 296 -24.79 -23.57 -2.40
N HIS A 297 -25.74 -23.92 -1.53
CA HIS A 297 -25.56 -24.93 -0.50
C HIS A 297 -26.85 -25.74 -0.37
N GLU A 298 -26.75 -27.01 -0.02
CA GLU A 298 -27.88 -27.96 0.01
C GLU A 298 -29.03 -27.50 0.94
N CYS A 299 -28.70 -26.83 2.04
CA CYS A 299 -29.70 -26.30 2.99
C CYS A 299 -30.64 -25.26 2.35
N MET A 300 -30.24 -24.61 1.25
CA MET A 300 -31.04 -23.61 0.55
C MET A 300 -32.22 -24.22 -0.22
N ARG A 301 -32.23 -25.55 -0.43
CA ARG A 301 -33.38 -26.25 -1.02
C ARG A 301 -34.60 -26.24 -0.08
N SER A 302 -34.37 -26.11 1.23
CA SER A 302 -35.44 -26.12 2.23
C SER A 302 -36.40 -24.93 2.03
N THR A 303 -37.70 -25.20 2.03
CA THR A 303 -38.75 -24.18 1.97
C THR A 303 -38.75 -23.26 3.20
N GLN A 304 -38.16 -23.71 4.31
CA GLN A 304 -38.00 -22.90 5.52
C GLN A 304 -37.02 -21.74 5.30
N VAL A 305 -36.00 -21.94 4.46
CA VAL A 305 -34.90 -20.99 4.23
C VAL A 305 -35.12 -20.18 2.94
N ALA A 306 -35.80 -20.77 1.95
CA ALA A 306 -36.08 -20.12 0.68
C ALA A 306 -36.82 -18.78 0.86
N GLY A 307 -36.34 -17.74 0.18
CA GLY A 307 -36.93 -16.40 0.21
C GLY A 307 -36.47 -15.52 1.37
N GLN A 308 -35.80 -16.08 2.39
CA GLN A 308 -35.23 -15.29 3.48
C GLN A 308 -34.12 -14.37 2.97
N THR A 309 -33.93 -13.24 3.65
CA THR A 309 -32.79 -12.34 3.43
C THR A 309 -31.82 -12.49 4.57
N VAL A 310 -30.59 -12.90 4.25
CA VAL A 310 -29.59 -13.31 5.21
C VAL A 310 -28.31 -12.50 5.06
N PRO A 311 -27.57 -12.26 6.15
CA PRO A 311 -26.20 -11.74 6.09
C PRO A 311 -25.31 -12.60 5.20
N VAL A 312 -24.40 -11.94 4.47
CA VAL A 312 -23.46 -12.61 3.58
C VAL A 312 -22.04 -12.12 3.78
N ARG A 313 -21.08 -13.02 3.59
CA ARG A 313 -19.64 -12.74 3.56
C ARG A 313 -19.04 -13.46 2.36
N TYR A 314 -17.87 -13.06 1.91
CA TYR A 314 -17.15 -13.76 0.84
C TYR A 314 -15.64 -13.66 1.03
N GLU A 315 -14.89 -14.54 0.37
CA GLU A 315 -13.43 -14.49 0.39
C GLU A 315 -12.92 -13.67 -0.81
N PRO A 316 -12.31 -12.49 -0.61
CA PRO A 316 -11.90 -11.60 -1.70
C PRO A 316 -10.73 -12.14 -2.54
N TYR A 317 -10.03 -13.18 -2.09
CA TYR A 317 -8.94 -13.83 -2.85
C TYR A 317 -9.34 -15.20 -3.41
N ASP A 318 -10.59 -15.61 -3.20
CA ASP A 318 -11.13 -16.85 -3.73
C ASP A 318 -12.63 -16.72 -3.98
N MET A 319 -12.97 -16.40 -5.23
CA MET A 319 -14.35 -16.26 -5.68
C MET A 319 -15.10 -17.60 -5.78
N GLY A 320 -14.45 -18.72 -5.45
CA GLY A 320 -15.10 -20.03 -5.33
C GLY A 320 -16.06 -20.13 -4.15
N PHE A 321 -15.85 -19.31 -3.10
CA PHE A 321 -16.57 -19.44 -1.84
C PHE A 321 -17.26 -18.15 -1.40
N SER A 322 -18.50 -18.30 -0.93
CA SER A 322 -19.20 -17.29 -0.16
C SER A 322 -19.83 -17.91 1.08
N TYR A 323 -20.24 -17.11 2.04
CA TYR A 323 -20.77 -17.58 3.32
C TYR A 323 -22.09 -16.88 3.62
N ALA A 324 -23.13 -17.66 3.89
CA ALA A 324 -24.46 -17.18 4.22
C ALA A 324 -24.79 -17.50 5.68
N TYR A 325 -25.37 -16.56 6.42
CA TYR A 325 -25.80 -16.82 7.80
C TYR A 325 -27.21 -17.43 7.83
N ILE A 326 -27.30 -18.75 8.00
CA ILE A 326 -28.55 -19.53 7.93
C ILE A 326 -28.64 -20.42 9.17
N GLY A 327 -29.78 -20.39 9.86
CA GLY A 327 -30.00 -21.26 11.03
C GLY A 327 -28.98 -21.05 12.15
N ASP A 328 -28.66 -19.79 12.45
CA ASP A 328 -27.66 -19.38 13.46
C ASP A 328 -26.22 -19.84 13.19
N GLN A 329 -25.91 -20.18 11.95
CA GLN A 329 -24.58 -20.61 11.54
C GLN A 329 -24.16 -19.95 10.23
N TRP A 330 -22.84 -19.74 10.09
CA TRP A 330 -22.27 -19.37 8.80
C TRP A 330 -22.07 -20.64 7.97
N ILE A 331 -22.81 -20.70 6.86
CA ILE A 331 -22.78 -21.83 5.94
C ILE A 331 -21.94 -21.44 4.73
N GLU A 332 -20.94 -22.27 4.43
CA GLU A 332 -20.15 -22.14 3.20
C GLU A 332 -21.00 -22.51 1.99
N CYS A 333 -20.96 -21.65 0.98
CA CYS A 333 -21.70 -21.74 -0.26
C CYS A 333 -20.70 -21.75 -1.41
N ILE A 334 -20.84 -22.71 -2.31
CA ILE A 334 -19.91 -22.95 -3.41
C ILE A 334 -20.44 -22.27 -4.67
N ALA A 335 -19.57 -21.60 -5.41
CA ALA A 335 -19.94 -20.95 -6.67
C ALA A 335 -20.40 -21.98 -7.72
N ASP A 336 -21.45 -21.67 -8.48
CA ASP A 336 -21.90 -22.53 -9.59
C ASP A 336 -20.83 -22.70 -10.69
N ALA A 337 -19.93 -21.71 -10.79
CA ALA A 337 -18.78 -21.70 -11.69
C ALA A 337 -17.46 -22.03 -10.96
N PHE A 338 -17.49 -22.83 -9.89
CA PHE A 338 -16.36 -23.08 -8.99
C PHE A 338 -15.04 -23.33 -9.72
N LEU A 339 -15.03 -24.24 -10.70
CA LEU A 339 -13.82 -24.60 -11.46
C LEU A 339 -13.18 -23.40 -12.19
N GLN A 340 -13.95 -22.38 -12.54
CA GLN A 340 -13.46 -21.21 -13.27
C GLN A 340 -13.02 -20.08 -12.34
N VAL A 341 -13.63 -19.97 -11.15
CA VAL A 341 -13.47 -18.81 -10.26
C VAL A 341 -12.71 -19.12 -8.97
N HIS A 342 -12.54 -20.40 -8.63
CA HIS A 342 -11.77 -20.81 -7.48
C HIS A 342 -10.31 -20.35 -7.61
N GLY A 343 -9.78 -19.75 -6.54
CA GLY A 343 -8.42 -19.19 -6.50
C GLY A 343 -8.26 -17.85 -7.23
N ARG A 344 -9.31 -17.36 -7.92
CA ARG A 344 -9.32 -16.01 -8.49
C ARG A 344 -9.74 -14.99 -7.45
N SER A 345 -9.12 -13.82 -7.50
CA SER A 345 -9.49 -12.71 -6.62
C SER A 345 -10.74 -11.98 -7.11
N GLU A 346 -11.40 -11.26 -6.20
CA GLU A 346 -12.51 -10.35 -6.53
C GLU A 346 -12.08 -9.31 -7.56
N ARG A 347 -10.84 -8.81 -7.48
CA ARG A 347 -10.32 -7.81 -8.41
C ARG A 347 -10.21 -8.38 -9.82
N GLU A 348 -9.60 -9.56 -9.94
CA GLU A 348 -9.51 -10.28 -11.21
C GLU A 348 -10.89 -10.60 -11.78
N TRP A 349 -11.82 -11.04 -10.92
CA TRP A 349 -13.20 -11.28 -11.30
C TRP A 349 -13.91 -10.02 -11.80
N ASN A 350 -13.69 -8.86 -11.18
CA ASN A 350 -14.26 -7.60 -11.64
C ASN A 350 -13.73 -7.21 -13.02
N VAL A 351 -12.44 -7.45 -13.31
CA VAL A 351 -11.87 -7.23 -14.65
C VAL A 351 -12.55 -8.14 -15.69
N ILE A 352 -12.69 -9.43 -15.38
CA ILE A 352 -13.40 -10.40 -16.25
C ILE A 352 -14.84 -9.93 -16.52
N LEU A 353 -15.54 -9.47 -15.48
CA LEU A 353 -16.92 -8.97 -15.61
C LEU A 353 -17.02 -7.68 -16.42
N GLU A 354 -16.05 -6.79 -16.30
CA GLU A 354 -15.99 -5.55 -17.07
C GLU A 354 -15.78 -5.84 -18.55
N GLU A 355 -14.82 -6.70 -18.89
CA GLU A 355 -14.55 -7.12 -20.27
C GLU A 355 -15.76 -7.81 -20.89
N TRP A 356 -16.38 -8.75 -20.15
CA TRP A 356 -17.62 -9.40 -20.60
C TRP A 356 -18.72 -8.37 -20.92
N ARG A 357 -18.92 -7.38 -20.04
CA ARG A 357 -19.95 -6.35 -20.24
C ARG A 357 -19.65 -5.47 -21.45
N GLU A 358 -18.39 -5.20 -21.74
CA GLU A 358 -17.99 -4.38 -22.88
C GLU A 358 -18.21 -5.12 -24.20
N GLN A 359 -17.82 -6.40 -24.29
CA GLN A 359 -18.10 -7.22 -25.47
C GLN A 359 -19.60 -7.33 -25.76
N GLN A 360 -20.43 -7.52 -24.73
CA GLN A 360 -21.89 -7.56 -24.92
C GLN A 360 -22.45 -6.24 -25.46
N ARG A 361 -21.87 -5.09 -25.08
CA ARG A 361 -22.25 -3.78 -25.65
C ARG A 361 -21.85 -3.67 -27.10
N GLN A 362 -20.62 -4.06 -27.46
CA GLN A 362 -20.11 -3.97 -28.83
C GLN A 362 -20.93 -4.82 -29.80
N HIS A 363 -21.38 -5.99 -29.36
CA HIS A 363 -22.23 -6.88 -30.18
C HIS A 363 -23.73 -6.57 -30.11
N ASN A 364 -24.15 -5.45 -29.47
CA ASN A 364 -25.56 -5.08 -29.27
C ASN A 364 -26.43 -6.22 -28.68
N LEU A 365 -25.82 -7.10 -27.89
CA LEU A 365 -26.52 -8.22 -27.28
C LEU A 365 -27.29 -7.73 -26.05
N LYS A 366 -28.49 -8.29 -25.81
CA LYS A 366 -29.18 -8.10 -24.53
C LYS A 366 -28.27 -8.59 -23.41
N ARG A 367 -28.28 -7.94 -22.24
CA ARG A 367 -27.48 -8.36 -21.06
C ARG A 367 -27.71 -9.84 -20.76
N VAL A 368 -26.75 -10.66 -21.17
CA VAL A 368 -26.74 -12.09 -20.90
C VAL A 368 -26.10 -12.31 -19.52
N THR A 369 -26.76 -13.13 -18.69
CA THR A 369 -26.19 -13.54 -17.40
C THR A 369 -25.05 -14.52 -17.65
N LEU A 370 -23.90 -14.27 -17.04
CA LEU A 370 -22.75 -15.16 -17.11
C LEU A 370 -23.03 -16.40 -16.24
N ASN A 371 -22.95 -17.59 -16.84
CA ASN A 371 -23.02 -18.87 -16.14
C ASN A 371 -21.71 -19.63 -16.32
N GLY A 372 -21.51 -20.71 -15.55
CA GLY A 372 -20.27 -21.50 -15.58
C GLY A 372 -19.80 -21.89 -16.99
N PRO A 373 -20.66 -22.47 -17.86
CA PRO A 373 -20.27 -22.84 -19.22
C PRO A 373 -19.85 -21.65 -20.09
N ARG A 374 -20.60 -20.55 -20.08
CA ARG A 374 -20.26 -19.35 -20.86
C ARG A 374 -19.01 -18.67 -20.34
N LEU A 375 -18.82 -18.62 -19.01
CA LEU A 375 -17.59 -18.12 -18.41
C LEU A 375 -16.40 -18.96 -18.85
N ALA A 376 -16.52 -20.29 -18.84
CA ALA A 376 -15.44 -21.16 -19.28
C ALA A 376 -15.08 -20.97 -20.76
N GLU A 377 -16.07 -20.78 -21.63
CA GLU A 377 -15.85 -20.46 -23.05
C GLU A 377 -15.18 -19.10 -23.22
N PHE A 378 -15.70 -18.08 -22.55
CA PHE A 378 -15.15 -16.73 -22.57
C PHE A 378 -13.71 -16.65 -22.08
N LEU A 379 -13.39 -17.32 -20.96
CA LEU A 379 -12.01 -17.36 -20.45
C LEU A 379 -11.06 -18.06 -21.41
N ARG A 380 -11.49 -19.14 -22.08
CA ARG A 380 -10.69 -19.81 -23.12
C ARG A 380 -10.44 -18.92 -24.32
N GLU A 381 -11.40 -18.07 -24.69
CA GLU A 381 -11.21 -17.09 -25.78
C GLU A 381 -10.24 -16.00 -25.36
N LEU A 382 -10.39 -15.44 -24.16
CA LEU A 382 -9.46 -14.44 -23.62
C LEU A 382 -8.02 -14.96 -23.53
N GLU A 383 -7.82 -16.19 -23.04
CA GLU A 383 -6.49 -16.80 -22.95
C GLU A 383 -5.83 -16.95 -24.34
N LYS A 384 -6.61 -17.26 -25.38
CA LYS A 384 -6.11 -17.33 -26.75
C LYS A 384 -5.72 -15.95 -27.28
N ASP A 385 -6.54 -14.93 -27.00
CA ASP A 385 -6.28 -13.56 -27.41
C ASP A 385 -5.03 -13.00 -26.70
N GLU A 386 -4.87 -13.27 -25.40
CA GLU A 386 -3.67 -12.90 -24.64
C GLU A 386 -2.42 -13.59 -25.19
N ALA A 387 -2.48 -14.90 -25.47
CA ALA A 387 -1.37 -15.63 -26.06
C ALA A 387 -1.00 -15.08 -27.45
N TRP A 388 -2.00 -14.74 -28.28
CA TRP A 388 -1.78 -14.14 -29.58
C TRP A 388 -1.17 -12.72 -29.48
N LEU A 389 -1.66 -11.89 -28.56
CA LEU A 389 -1.12 -10.55 -28.31
C LEU A 389 0.33 -10.59 -27.78
N LEU A 390 0.63 -11.56 -26.90
CA LEU A 390 1.99 -11.81 -26.43
C LEU A 390 2.90 -12.25 -27.58
N GLN A 391 2.47 -13.24 -28.39
CA GLN A 391 3.23 -13.72 -29.54
C GLN A 391 3.49 -12.61 -30.56
N ARG A 392 2.46 -11.82 -30.90
CA ARG A 392 2.60 -10.67 -31.82
C ARG A 392 3.59 -9.63 -31.30
N LYS A 393 3.61 -9.38 -29.98
CA LYS A 393 4.57 -8.46 -29.37
C LYS A 393 6.00 -9.00 -29.44
N LEU A 394 6.20 -10.29 -29.19
CA LEU A 394 7.51 -10.93 -29.38
C LEU A 394 7.97 -10.85 -30.84
N ASP A 395 7.08 -11.13 -31.80
CA ASP A 395 7.39 -11.04 -33.23
C ASP A 395 7.76 -9.60 -33.67
N LEU A 396 7.14 -8.56 -33.06
CA LEU A 396 7.51 -7.16 -33.27
C LEU A 396 8.87 -6.79 -32.63
N GLU A 397 9.19 -7.37 -31.47
CA GLU A 397 10.48 -7.17 -30.80
C GLU A 397 11.63 -7.87 -31.53
N GLU A 398 11.36 -9.02 -32.16
CA GLU A 398 12.29 -9.77 -33.01
C GLU A 398 12.41 -9.19 -34.44
N GLN A 399 11.49 -8.31 -34.84
CA GLN A 399 11.42 -7.74 -36.18
C GLN A 399 12.72 -7.05 -36.64
N PRO A 400 13.38 -6.18 -35.87
CA PRO A 400 14.65 -5.56 -36.28
C PRO A 400 15.80 -6.57 -36.39
N GLN A 401 15.77 -7.66 -35.61
CA GLN A 401 16.77 -8.73 -35.67
C GLN A 401 16.55 -9.62 -36.90
N ARG A 402 15.29 -9.93 -37.23
CA ARG A 402 14.90 -10.60 -38.48
C ARG A 402 15.22 -9.76 -39.71
N GLU A 403 14.94 -8.46 -39.69
CA GLU A 403 15.26 -7.54 -40.80
C GLU A 403 16.78 -7.42 -41.03
N ALA A 404 17.57 -7.41 -39.95
CA ALA A 404 19.04 -7.46 -40.03
C ALA A 404 19.56 -8.80 -40.59
N LEU A 405 18.86 -9.92 -40.35
CA LEU A 405 19.20 -11.23 -40.90
C LEU A 405 18.81 -11.39 -42.39
N LEU A 406 17.72 -10.74 -42.81
CA LEU A 406 17.11 -10.89 -44.14
C LEU A 406 17.64 -9.89 -45.18
N MET A 407 18.39 -8.86 -44.76
CA MET A 407 19.04 -7.89 -45.62
C MET A 407 20.55 -8.16 -45.68
N PRO A 408 21.05 -9.08 -46.52
CA PRO A 408 22.48 -9.22 -46.72
C PRO A 408 23.03 -7.94 -47.36
N GLU A 409 24.10 -7.42 -46.76
CA GLU A 409 24.66 -6.09 -46.94
C GLU A 409 24.66 -5.51 -48.38
N SER A 410 24.34 -4.22 -48.49
CA SER A 410 24.83 -3.37 -49.58
C SER A 410 25.83 -2.32 -49.09
N ARG A 411 27.10 -2.77 -49.11
CA ARG A 411 28.38 -2.07 -49.34
C ARG A 411 29.02 -1.17 -48.25
N PRO A 412 30.37 -1.19 -48.18
CA PRO A 412 31.15 -0.59 -47.10
C PRO A 412 31.40 0.90 -47.36
N GLY A 413 31.41 1.69 -46.28
CA GLY A 413 31.83 3.08 -46.33
C GLY A 413 31.88 3.74 -44.97
N SER A 414 33.10 3.98 -44.50
CA SER A 414 33.52 4.80 -43.36
C SER A 414 33.48 4.18 -41.95
N VAL A 415 34.70 4.04 -41.46
CA VAL A 415 35.16 3.59 -40.14
C VAL A 415 34.69 4.52 -39.04
N ILE A 416 34.16 3.96 -37.95
CA ILE A 416 34.40 4.45 -36.59
C ILE A 416 34.89 3.27 -35.76
N THR A 417 36.06 3.46 -35.18
CA THR A 417 36.89 2.51 -34.46
C THR A 417 36.22 1.92 -33.22
N GLN A 418 36.36 0.60 -33.08
CA GLN A 418 36.07 -0.19 -31.89
C GLN A 418 36.78 0.36 -30.65
N ALA A 419 36.05 0.48 -29.55
CA ALA A 419 36.60 0.30 -28.21
C ALA A 419 36.15 -1.08 -27.73
N ASP A 420 37.13 -1.92 -27.39
CA ASP A 420 36.98 -3.26 -26.85
C ASP A 420 35.99 -3.33 -25.69
N VAL A 421 35.00 -4.21 -25.81
CA VAL A 421 34.35 -4.86 -24.67
C VAL A 421 34.24 -6.33 -25.02
N SER A 422 35.08 -7.16 -24.39
CA SER A 422 35.03 -8.61 -24.47
C SER A 422 33.73 -9.15 -23.86
N PRO A 423 33.11 -10.21 -24.43
CA PRO A 423 31.95 -10.86 -23.84
C PRO A 423 32.33 -11.51 -22.51
N ILE A 424 31.52 -11.27 -21.47
CA ILE A 424 31.61 -12.05 -20.24
C ILE A 424 30.90 -13.37 -20.49
N GLU A 425 31.65 -14.48 -20.57
CA GLU A 425 31.09 -15.83 -20.47
C GLU A 425 30.52 -16.03 -19.06
N LEU A 426 29.21 -16.28 -18.97
CA LEU A 426 28.54 -16.69 -17.75
C LEU A 426 28.63 -18.21 -17.64
N ASP A 427 29.49 -18.68 -16.75
CA ASP A 427 29.57 -20.09 -16.36
C ASP A 427 28.34 -20.48 -15.53
N LEU A 428 27.47 -21.31 -16.14
CA LEU A 428 26.21 -21.79 -15.57
C LEU A 428 26.39 -23.02 -14.65
N SER A 429 27.61 -23.47 -14.39
CA SER A 429 27.87 -24.67 -13.58
C SER A 429 27.66 -24.49 -12.07
N ASN A 430 27.38 -23.27 -11.59
CA ASN A 430 27.27 -22.94 -10.16
C ASN A 430 25.88 -22.46 -9.70
N ILE A 431 24.80 -22.92 -10.32
CA ILE A 431 23.43 -22.63 -9.84
C ILE A 431 23.08 -23.57 -8.67
N PRO A 432 22.91 -23.09 -7.43
CA PRO A 432 22.48 -23.94 -6.33
C PRO A 432 21.01 -24.35 -6.49
N HIS A 433 20.75 -25.67 -6.38
CA HIS A 433 19.42 -26.22 -6.22
C HIS A 433 18.84 -25.82 -4.87
N TYR A 434 17.63 -25.26 -4.86
CA TYR A 434 16.89 -24.98 -3.62
C TYR A 434 15.97 -26.15 -3.29
N GLU A 435 16.04 -26.61 -2.04
CA GLU A 435 15.14 -27.60 -1.46
C GLU A 435 13.73 -27.02 -1.29
N VAL A 436 12.74 -27.80 -1.73
CA VAL A 436 11.31 -27.55 -1.51
C VAL A 436 10.96 -28.14 -0.15
N TYR A 437 10.52 -27.30 0.79
CA TYR A 437 9.95 -27.77 2.04
C TYR A 437 8.47 -28.08 1.84
N HIS A 438 8.09 -29.33 2.12
CA HIS A 438 6.72 -29.88 2.04
C HIS A 438 5.82 -29.41 3.18
#